data_AF-A0A4T0WYU9-F1
#
_entry.id   AF-A0A4T0WYU9-F1
#
_cell.length_a   1.000
_cell.length_b   1.000
_cell.length_c   1.000
_cell.angle_alpha   90.00
_cell.angle_beta   90.00
_cell.angle_gamma   90.00
#
_symmetry.space_group_name_H-M   'P 1'
#
loop_
_entity.id
_entity.type
_entity.pdbx_description
1 polymer ?
#
loop_
_entity_poly.entity_id
_entity_poly.type
_entity_poly.pdbx_seq_one_letter_code
_entity_poly.pdbx_strand_id
1 'polypeptide(L)'
;MRITKTVLNRSRYLETEEPSKSLPASSEEFYDQGVINEDSGDRWFSSDISKALRFYYRAYQSYRDSLKLDPTNPDALYNLPRLKFDVYNKYIKDDSIILTNLENCADALNDNDEGGFLGDIISICKSFDFSEKLLIESGQQNSLGWDLYYNIALAYFELIEKSISEMSLPDQLNYESEIVCAILRCKSAFITVLDKFLSAEREDTSLNDSTENLCEVVIEGYRMISCVYEVLFSQQLLDFMDTILAEFTLRLDNIANILSNQNLPHHLIVNLRISKLKERGARALGYDNFLNIWNSEEDLQNEIEKLLNEASSTRSFIEKFDSVDLTIDSNLKWK
;
A
#
# COMPACT_ATOMS: atom_id res chain seq x y z
N MET A 1 12.15 12.50 4.34
CA MET A 1 10.71 12.78 4.52
C MET A 1 9.93 11.95 3.52
N ARG A 2 9.48 10.77 3.97
CA ARG A 2 8.39 9.95 3.43
C ARG A 2 8.04 9.02 4.60
N ILE A 3 6.95 9.31 5.31
CA ILE A 3 6.29 8.30 6.14
C ILE A 3 5.00 8.04 5.37
N THR A 4 5.04 6.98 4.58
CA THR A 4 4.01 6.60 3.61
C THR A 4 3.64 5.16 3.89
N LYS A 5 2.33 4.87 3.87
CA LYS A 5 1.72 3.54 3.97
C LYS A 5 2.05 2.82 5.29
N THR A 6 1.44 3.25 6.38
CA THR A 6 1.48 2.46 7.63
C THR A 6 0.72 1.17 7.39
N VAL A 7 1.45 0.06 7.38
CA VAL A 7 0.87 -1.28 7.37
C VAL A 7 0.05 -1.43 8.65
N LEU A 8 -1.26 -1.68 8.53
CA LEU A 8 -2.15 -1.71 9.69
C LEU A 8 -1.95 -2.99 10.48
N ASN A 9 -1.77 -2.88 11.80
CA ASN A 9 -1.64 -4.03 12.70
C ASN A 9 -2.98 -4.31 13.41
N ARG A 10 -3.33 -5.59 13.57
CA ARG A 10 -4.36 -6.04 14.51
C ARG A 10 -3.66 -6.61 15.72
N SER A 11 -3.74 -5.89 16.82
CA SER A 11 -3.42 -6.43 18.13
C SER A 11 -4.70 -6.49 18.94
N ARG A 12 -5.07 -7.67 19.46
CA ARG A 12 -6.03 -7.71 20.56
C ARG A 12 -5.32 -7.06 21.74
N TYR A 13 -5.98 -6.16 22.47
CA TYR A 13 -5.40 -5.62 23.70
C TYR A 13 -5.05 -6.79 24.63
N LEU A 14 -3.77 -7.15 24.68
CA LEU A 14 -3.25 -8.04 25.70
C LEU A 14 -3.30 -7.22 26.98
N GLU A 15 -4.22 -7.55 27.89
CA GLU A 15 -4.08 -7.12 29.27
C GLU A 15 -2.65 -7.51 29.70
N THR A 16 -1.95 -6.57 30.31
CA THR A 16 -0.54 -6.70 30.70
C THR A 16 -0.38 -7.75 31.79
N GLU A 17 -0.63 -9.02 31.48
CA GLU A 17 -0.10 -10.12 32.27
C GLU A 17 1.34 -10.33 31.81
N GLU A 18 2.28 -10.28 32.76
CA GLU A 18 3.66 -10.63 32.47
C GLU A 18 3.69 -11.98 31.77
N PRO A 19 4.47 -12.14 30.68
CA PRO A 19 4.52 -13.38 29.94
C PRO A 19 4.82 -14.52 30.91
N SER A 20 3.88 -15.47 31.02
CA SER A 20 4.13 -16.69 31.78
C SER A 20 5.41 -17.33 31.23
N LYS A 21 6.34 -17.74 32.10
CA LYS A 21 7.63 -18.32 31.69
C LYS A 21 7.51 -19.66 30.95
N SER A 22 6.29 -20.16 30.69
CA SER A 22 6.07 -21.37 29.91
C SER A 22 6.23 -21.08 28.42
N LEU A 23 6.83 -22.05 27.71
CA LEU A 23 6.86 -22.03 26.26
C LEU A 23 5.42 -22.08 25.72
N PRO A 24 5.11 -21.32 24.65
CA PRO A 24 3.80 -21.39 24.02
C PRO A 24 3.51 -22.82 23.54
N ALA A 25 2.28 -23.26 23.74
CA ALA A 25 1.82 -24.62 23.47
C ALA A 25 0.52 -24.65 22.66
N SER A 26 -0.29 -23.58 22.69
CA SER A 26 -1.53 -23.46 21.90
C SER A 26 -1.36 -22.50 20.70
N SER A 27 -2.25 -22.61 19.70
CA SER A 27 -2.23 -21.70 18.53
C SER A 27 -2.33 -20.23 18.95
N GLU A 28 -3.15 -19.94 19.96
CA GLU A 28 -3.35 -18.60 20.52
C GLU A 28 -2.11 -18.10 21.26
N GLU A 29 -1.48 -18.94 22.10
CA GLU A 29 -0.24 -18.57 22.79
C GLU A 29 0.92 -18.29 21.81
N PHE A 30 1.01 -19.06 20.72
CA PHE A 30 1.97 -18.76 19.65
C PHE A 30 1.64 -17.45 18.93
N TYR A 31 0.36 -17.16 18.69
CA TYR A 31 -0.06 -15.90 18.11
C TYR A 31 0.32 -14.70 19.02
N ASP A 32 -0.02 -14.76 20.31
CA ASP A 32 0.29 -13.71 21.29
C ASP A 32 1.80 -13.49 21.42
N GLN A 33 2.57 -14.57 21.42
CA GLN A 33 4.03 -14.50 21.42
C GLN A 33 4.57 -13.83 20.14
N GLY A 34 3.89 -14.02 19.01
CA GLY A 34 4.17 -13.32 17.75
C GLY A 34 4.00 -11.82 17.89
N VAL A 35 2.87 -11.37 18.45
CA VAL A 35 2.57 -9.95 18.71
C VAL A 35 3.63 -9.32 19.63
N ILE A 36 3.99 -9.99 20.73
CA ILE A 36 5.02 -9.51 21.67
C ILE A 36 6.40 -9.36 20.99
N ASN A 37 6.77 -10.32 20.15
CA ASN A 37 8.02 -10.28 19.42
C ASN A 37 8.04 -9.15 18.38
N GLU A 38 6.92 -8.93 17.70
CA GLU A 38 6.77 -7.85 16.73
C GLU A 38 6.90 -6.47 17.39
N ASP A 39 6.15 -6.23 18.47
CA ASP A 39 6.24 -4.99 19.26
C ASP A 39 7.68 -4.74 19.75
N SER A 40 8.39 -5.81 20.10
CA SER A 40 9.81 -5.71 20.46
C SER A 40 10.66 -5.31 19.25
N GLY A 41 10.37 -5.85 18.07
CA GLY A 41 11.02 -5.46 16.81
C GLY A 41 10.86 -3.97 16.51
N ASP A 42 9.63 -3.45 16.62
CA ASP A 42 9.33 -2.03 16.42
C ASP A 42 10.10 -1.13 17.38
N ARG A 43 10.17 -1.50 18.66
CA ARG A 43 10.93 -0.75 19.68
C ARG A 43 12.42 -0.68 19.37
N TRP A 44 13.01 -1.75 18.82
CA TRP A 44 14.44 -1.77 18.50
C TRP A 44 14.78 -1.12 17.17
N PHE A 45 13.83 -1.00 16.23
CA PHE A 45 14.11 -0.60 14.85
C PHE A 45 14.85 0.74 14.72
N SER A 46 14.54 1.72 15.58
CA SER A 46 15.17 3.04 15.55
C SER A 46 16.61 3.08 16.11
N SER A 47 17.05 2.04 16.82
CA SER A 47 18.33 2.02 17.55
C SER A 47 19.25 0.87 17.19
N ASP A 48 18.70 -0.30 16.87
CA ASP A 48 19.44 -1.51 16.51
C ASP A 48 18.62 -2.32 15.51
N ILE A 49 18.84 -2.04 14.22
CA ILE A 49 18.15 -2.70 13.10
C ILE A 49 18.44 -4.21 13.04
N SER A 50 19.62 -4.67 13.46
CA SER A 50 19.93 -6.10 13.50
C SER A 50 19.14 -6.81 14.60
N LYS A 51 18.98 -6.19 15.75
CA LYS A 51 18.14 -6.72 16.83
C LYS A 51 16.66 -6.68 16.49
N ALA A 52 16.19 -5.61 15.85
CA ALA A 52 14.83 -5.51 15.37
C ALA A 52 14.51 -6.65 14.38
N LEU A 53 15.39 -6.90 13.39
CA LEU A 53 15.19 -7.98 12.42
C LEU A 53 15.06 -9.35 13.08
N ARG A 54 15.87 -9.65 14.11
CA ARG A 54 15.76 -10.90 14.87
C ARG A 54 14.43 -11.03 15.60
N PHE A 55 13.87 -9.94 16.11
CA PHE A 55 12.57 -9.95 16.76
C PHE A 55 11.43 -10.14 15.75
N TYR A 56 11.47 -9.46 14.61
CA TYR A 56 10.53 -9.70 13.52
C TYR A 56 10.60 -11.15 13.01
N TYR A 57 11.80 -11.73 12.89
CA TYR A 57 11.94 -13.13 12.51
C TYR A 57 11.31 -14.09 13.53
N ARG A 58 11.47 -13.82 14.83
CA ARG A 58 10.79 -14.60 15.89
C ARG A 58 9.28 -14.46 15.81
N ALA A 59 8.76 -13.25 15.55
CA ALA A 59 7.34 -13.03 15.35
C ALA A 59 6.80 -13.85 14.17
N TYR A 60 7.52 -13.83 13.05
CA TYR A 60 7.21 -14.65 11.88
C TYR A 60 7.16 -16.15 12.20
N GLN A 61 8.15 -16.67 12.95
CA GLN A 61 8.16 -18.07 13.39
C GLN A 61 6.96 -18.38 14.28
N SER A 62 6.63 -17.51 15.24
CA SER A 62 5.50 -17.69 16.14
C SER A 62 4.15 -17.69 15.38
N TYR A 63 3.95 -16.80 14.41
CA TYR A 63 2.75 -16.83 13.56
C TYR A 63 2.68 -18.11 12.71
N ARG A 64 3.80 -18.61 12.18
CA ARG A 64 3.83 -19.90 11.48
C ARG A 64 3.49 -21.07 12.39
N ASP A 65 4.00 -21.09 13.62
CA ASP A 65 3.70 -22.15 14.58
C ASP A 65 2.22 -22.11 15.04
N SER A 66 1.65 -20.91 15.16
CA SER A 66 0.21 -20.72 15.37
C SER A 66 -0.61 -21.38 14.26
N LEU A 67 -0.23 -21.17 12.99
CA LEU A 67 -0.90 -21.75 11.81
C LEU A 67 -0.65 -23.25 11.62
N LYS A 68 0.44 -23.80 12.18
CA LYS A 68 0.63 -25.26 12.21
C LYS A 68 -0.38 -25.94 13.13
N LEU A 69 -0.77 -25.28 14.21
CA LEU A 69 -1.74 -25.81 15.19
C LEU A 69 -3.18 -25.53 14.79
N ASP A 70 -3.46 -24.34 14.25
CA ASP A 70 -4.75 -23.97 13.67
C ASP A 70 -4.52 -23.26 12.32
N PRO A 71 -4.60 -23.99 11.20
CA PRO A 71 -4.42 -23.42 9.87
C PRO A 71 -5.43 -22.34 9.50
N THR A 72 -6.54 -22.25 10.23
CA THR A 72 -7.62 -21.30 10.01
C THR A 72 -7.67 -20.20 11.07
N ASN A 73 -6.59 -20.00 11.84
CA ASN A 73 -6.50 -18.90 12.79
C ASN A 73 -6.51 -17.55 12.04
N PRO A 74 -7.57 -16.73 12.17
CA PRO A 74 -7.72 -15.52 11.37
C PRO A 74 -6.70 -14.44 11.71
N ASP A 75 -6.30 -14.35 12.97
CA ASP A 75 -5.35 -13.33 13.40
C ASP A 75 -3.94 -13.66 12.89
N ALA A 76 -3.54 -14.93 12.91
CA ALA A 76 -2.26 -15.36 12.36
C ALA A 76 -2.25 -15.30 10.82
N LEU A 77 -3.35 -15.67 10.14
CA LEU A 77 -3.49 -15.52 8.69
C LEU A 77 -3.46 -14.06 8.25
N TYR A 78 -3.95 -13.14 9.07
CA TYR A 78 -3.84 -11.70 8.84
C TYR A 78 -2.40 -11.21 9.08
N ASN A 79 -1.84 -11.51 10.25
CA ASN A 79 -0.60 -10.89 10.71
C ASN A 79 0.67 -11.42 10.03
N LEU A 80 0.66 -12.67 9.54
CA LEU A 80 1.82 -13.25 8.85
C LEU A 80 2.19 -12.51 7.55
N PRO A 81 1.32 -12.39 6.53
CA PRO A 81 1.65 -11.65 5.30
C PRO A 81 1.88 -10.16 5.58
N ARG A 82 1.15 -9.59 6.55
CA ARG A 82 1.32 -8.20 6.99
C ARG A 82 2.72 -7.96 7.56
N LEU A 83 3.23 -8.84 8.44
CA LEU A 83 4.58 -8.73 9.00
C LEU A 83 5.62 -8.75 7.89
N LYS A 84 5.47 -9.68 6.95
CA LYS A 84 6.38 -9.78 5.80
C LYS A 84 6.36 -8.50 4.96
N PHE A 85 5.20 -7.91 4.75
CA PHE A 85 5.08 -6.66 4.00
C PHE A 85 5.73 -5.48 4.73
N ASP A 86 5.54 -5.38 6.04
CA ASP A 86 6.20 -4.36 6.86
C ASP A 86 7.73 -4.52 6.87
N VAL A 87 8.23 -5.75 7.02
CA VAL A 87 9.66 -6.06 6.93
C VAL A 87 10.21 -5.77 5.54
N TYR A 88 9.46 -6.07 4.47
CA TYR A 88 9.84 -5.70 3.10
C TYR A 88 10.03 -4.19 2.97
N ASN A 89 9.07 -3.39 3.44
CA ASN A 89 9.15 -1.93 3.39
C ASN A 89 10.32 -1.38 4.22
N LYS A 90 10.59 -1.98 5.39
CA LYS A 90 11.65 -1.55 6.31
C LYS A 90 13.06 -1.96 5.85
N TYR A 91 13.25 -3.16 5.31
CA TYR A 91 14.59 -3.75 5.10
C TYR A 91 14.95 -4.07 3.65
N ILE A 92 13.95 -4.31 2.79
CA ILE A 92 14.20 -4.75 1.40
C ILE A 92 14.07 -3.58 0.44
N LYS A 93 13.01 -2.78 0.62
CA LYS A 93 12.74 -1.60 -0.21
C LYS A 93 13.65 -0.42 0.12
N ASP A 94 14.10 -0.30 1.36
CA ASP A 94 14.95 0.79 1.79
C ASP A 94 16.40 0.55 1.38
N ASP A 95 16.84 1.18 0.29
CA ASP A 95 18.19 1.11 -0.25
C ASP A 95 19.29 1.53 0.75
N SER A 96 18.93 2.21 1.85
CA SER A 96 19.89 2.59 2.89
C SER A 96 20.26 1.42 3.82
N ILE A 97 19.47 0.35 3.85
CA ILE A 97 19.72 -0.83 4.67
C ILE A 97 20.53 -1.86 3.89
N ILE A 98 21.78 -2.06 4.30
CA ILE A 98 22.66 -3.07 3.72
C ILE A 98 22.53 -4.36 4.54
N LEU A 99 21.74 -5.32 4.06
CA LEU A 99 21.45 -6.58 4.77
C LEU A 99 22.71 -7.37 5.18
N THR A 100 23.77 -7.32 4.36
CA THR A 100 25.04 -8.03 4.62
C THR A 100 25.79 -7.47 5.83
N ASN A 101 25.46 -6.26 6.28
CA ASN A 101 26.07 -5.62 7.45
C ASN A 101 25.33 -5.96 8.75
N LEU A 102 24.20 -6.68 8.67
CA LEU A 102 23.40 -7.00 9.85
C LEU A 102 24.02 -8.15 10.64
N GLU A 103 24.37 -7.86 11.89
CA GLU A 103 25.03 -8.83 12.77
C GLU A 103 24.03 -9.79 13.39
N ASN A 104 24.44 -11.06 13.57
CA ASN A 104 23.64 -12.10 14.24
C ASN A 104 22.27 -12.37 13.59
N CYS A 105 22.07 -12.01 12.32
CA CYS A 105 20.79 -12.19 11.62
C CYS A 105 20.77 -13.41 10.70
N ALA A 106 21.71 -14.34 10.83
CA ALA A 106 21.86 -15.46 9.91
C ALA A 106 20.58 -16.29 9.74
N ASP A 107 19.83 -16.54 10.82
CA ASP A 107 18.57 -17.30 10.74
C ASP A 107 17.52 -16.58 9.90
N ALA A 108 17.40 -15.26 10.04
CA ALA A 108 16.47 -14.43 9.29
C ALA A 108 16.90 -14.25 7.82
N LEU A 109 18.20 -14.05 7.60
CA LEU A 109 18.78 -13.80 6.27
C LEU A 109 18.87 -15.07 5.41
N ASN A 110 18.95 -16.25 6.04
CA ASN A 110 19.07 -17.52 5.33
C ASN A 110 17.74 -18.28 5.20
N ASP A 111 16.62 -17.70 5.67
CA ASP A 111 15.27 -18.26 5.51
C ASP A 111 14.80 -18.08 4.06
N ASN A 112 15.39 -18.86 3.18
CA ASN A 112 15.18 -18.85 1.73
C ASN A 112 14.12 -19.87 1.27
N ASP A 113 13.31 -20.40 2.19
CA ASP A 113 12.22 -21.31 1.84
C ASP A 113 11.20 -20.59 0.94
N GLU A 114 10.44 -21.35 0.15
CA GLU A 114 9.31 -20.79 -0.61
C GLU A 114 8.31 -20.16 0.38
N GLY A 115 8.15 -18.83 0.31
CA GLY A 115 7.37 -18.09 1.30
C GLY A 115 8.11 -17.72 2.60
N GLY A 116 9.44 -17.81 2.61
CA GLY A 116 10.34 -17.41 3.69
C GLY A 116 10.15 -15.97 4.19
N PHE A 117 10.81 -15.64 5.30
CA PHE A 117 10.65 -14.37 6.02
C PHE A 117 10.94 -13.14 5.14
N LEU A 118 12.09 -13.10 4.46
CA LEU A 118 12.49 -12.00 3.56
C LEU A 118 11.98 -12.22 2.12
N GLY A 119 10.67 -12.39 1.98
CA GLY A 119 10.03 -12.61 0.68
C GLY A 119 10.04 -11.37 -0.22
N ASP A 120 10.09 -11.59 -1.54
CA ASP A 120 9.83 -10.52 -2.51
C ASP A 120 8.36 -10.08 -2.50
N ILE A 121 8.07 -8.93 -3.12
CA ILE A 121 6.72 -8.36 -3.14
C ILE A 121 5.68 -9.29 -3.80
N ILE A 122 6.07 -10.10 -4.79
CA ILE A 122 5.18 -11.07 -5.46
C ILE A 122 4.77 -12.17 -4.47
N SER A 123 5.73 -12.70 -3.72
CA SER A 123 5.49 -13.73 -2.70
C SER A 123 4.62 -13.21 -1.55
N ILE A 124 4.75 -11.92 -1.20
CA ILE A 124 3.94 -11.25 -0.19
C ILE A 124 2.49 -11.10 -0.67
N CYS A 125 2.28 -10.62 -1.90
CA CYS A 125 0.96 -10.58 -2.53
C CYS A 125 0.28 -11.97 -2.54
N LYS A 126 1.02 -13.03 -2.94
CA LYS A 126 0.51 -14.41 -2.90
C LYS A 126 0.15 -14.87 -1.49
N SER A 127 0.93 -14.49 -0.49
CA SER A 127 0.65 -14.83 0.92
C SER A 127 -0.63 -14.17 1.41
N PHE A 128 -0.89 -12.92 1.02
CA PHE A 128 -2.14 -12.23 1.30
C PHE A 128 -3.34 -12.90 0.63
N ASP A 129 -3.24 -13.20 -0.67
CA ASP A 129 -4.30 -13.89 -1.43
C ASP A 129 -4.60 -15.27 -0.85
N PHE A 130 -3.58 -16.00 -0.41
CA PHE A 130 -3.73 -17.28 0.27
C PHE A 130 -4.52 -17.13 1.58
N SER A 131 -4.16 -16.16 2.42
CA SER A 131 -4.86 -15.89 3.68
C SER A 131 -6.33 -15.51 3.46
N GLU A 132 -6.61 -14.61 2.50
CA GLU A 132 -8.00 -14.25 2.16
C GLU A 132 -8.78 -15.49 1.72
N LYS A 133 -8.24 -16.24 0.75
CA LYS A 133 -8.90 -17.42 0.19
C LYS A 133 -9.22 -18.45 1.28
N LEU A 134 -8.26 -18.75 2.15
CA LEU A 134 -8.43 -19.75 3.20
C LEU A 134 -9.48 -19.33 4.24
N LEU A 135 -9.57 -18.04 4.56
CA LEU A 135 -10.59 -17.51 5.47
C LEU A 135 -12.00 -17.56 4.87
N ILE A 136 -12.13 -17.30 3.56
CA ILE A 136 -13.41 -17.45 2.85
C ILE A 136 -13.81 -18.93 2.82
N GLU A 137 -12.90 -19.82 2.41
CA GLU A 137 -13.17 -21.26 2.27
C GLU A 137 -13.47 -21.95 3.62
N SER A 138 -12.93 -21.43 4.71
CA SER A 138 -13.20 -21.92 6.08
C SER A 138 -14.48 -21.33 6.69
N GLY A 139 -15.23 -20.49 5.97
CA GLY A 139 -16.46 -19.86 6.47
C GLY A 139 -16.21 -18.73 7.47
N GLN A 140 -14.96 -18.27 7.61
CA GLN A 140 -14.56 -17.18 8.49
C GLN A 140 -14.54 -15.81 7.79
N GLN A 141 -15.27 -15.64 6.68
CA GLN A 141 -15.32 -14.39 5.90
C GLN A 141 -15.62 -13.12 6.73
N ASN A 142 -16.30 -13.25 7.88
CA ASN A 142 -16.59 -12.13 8.77
C ASN A 142 -15.35 -11.61 9.53
N SER A 143 -14.27 -12.39 9.62
CA SER A 143 -13.00 -11.95 10.21
C SER A 143 -12.19 -11.05 9.26
N LEU A 144 -12.52 -11.05 7.96
CA LEU A 144 -11.91 -10.21 6.93
C LEU A 144 -12.37 -8.76 7.10
N GLY A 145 -11.59 -7.95 7.82
CA GLY A 145 -11.89 -6.52 7.99
C GLY A 145 -11.29 -5.67 6.88
N TRP A 146 -11.60 -4.38 6.91
CA TRP A 146 -11.17 -3.42 5.90
C TRP A 146 -9.65 -3.25 5.88
N ASP A 147 -8.99 -3.39 7.02
CA ASP A 147 -7.55 -3.30 7.20
C ASP A 147 -6.78 -4.40 6.45
N LEU A 148 -7.32 -5.62 6.38
CA LEU A 148 -6.74 -6.68 5.56
C LEU A 148 -6.75 -6.27 4.09
N TYR A 149 -7.92 -5.87 3.59
CA TYR A 149 -8.08 -5.43 2.20
C TYR A 149 -7.23 -4.20 1.89
N TYR A 150 -7.06 -3.30 2.85
CA TYR A 150 -6.18 -2.16 2.70
C TYR A 150 -4.72 -2.60 2.56
N ASN A 151 -4.23 -3.48 3.44
CA ASN A 151 -2.87 -4.02 3.35
C ASN A 151 -2.65 -4.81 2.03
N ILE A 152 -3.66 -5.55 1.56
CA ILE A 152 -3.65 -6.19 0.23
C ILE A 152 -3.49 -5.14 -0.86
N ALA A 153 -4.32 -4.09 -0.83
CA ALA A 153 -4.27 -3.02 -1.81
C ALA A 153 -2.89 -2.34 -1.83
N LEU A 154 -2.30 -2.08 -0.66
CA LEU A 154 -0.97 -1.49 -0.54
C LEU A 154 0.15 -2.40 -1.06
N ALA A 155 0.09 -3.71 -0.79
CA ALA A 155 1.06 -4.67 -1.30
C ALA A 155 0.99 -4.79 -2.82
N TYR A 156 -0.21 -4.86 -3.40
CA TYR A 156 -0.36 -4.84 -4.86
C TYR A 156 0.01 -3.49 -5.46
N PHE A 157 -0.25 -2.37 -4.78
CA PHE A 157 0.22 -1.06 -5.23
C PHE A 157 1.75 -1.02 -5.27
N GLU A 158 2.43 -1.56 -4.25
CA GLU A 158 3.89 -1.70 -4.27
C GLU A 158 4.38 -2.54 -5.45
N LEU A 159 3.71 -3.67 -5.74
CA LEU A 159 4.02 -4.50 -6.91
C LEU A 159 3.86 -3.72 -8.22
N ILE A 160 2.83 -2.88 -8.34
CA ILE A 160 2.61 -2.01 -9.50
C ILE A 160 3.74 -0.99 -9.62
N GLU A 161 4.09 -0.27 -8.54
CA GLU A 161 5.18 0.72 -8.52
C GLU A 161 6.51 0.08 -8.97
N LYS A 162 6.80 -1.13 -8.49
CA LYS A 162 7.99 -1.91 -8.88
C LYS A 162 7.94 -2.35 -10.35
N SER A 163 6.80 -2.87 -10.79
CA SER A 163 6.65 -3.37 -12.16
C SER A 163 6.81 -2.24 -13.19
N ILE A 164 6.28 -1.06 -12.88
CA ILE A 164 6.37 0.13 -13.73
C ILE A 164 7.80 0.68 -13.79
N SER A 165 8.55 0.65 -12.68
CA SER A 165 9.92 1.15 -12.66
C SER A 165 10.92 0.23 -13.38
N GLU A 166 10.65 -1.09 -13.39
CA GLU A 166 11.52 -2.10 -13.99
C GLU A 166 11.18 -2.41 -15.47
N MET A 167 9.97 -2.07 -15.95
CA MET A 167 9.49 -2.47 -17.27
C MET A 167 9.21 -1.26 -18.19
N SER A 168 9.71 -1.31 -19.42
CA SER A 168 9.16 -0.48 -20.51
C SER A 168 7.79 -1.02 -20.87
N LEU A 169 6.73 -0.24 -20.64
CA LEU A 169 5.37 -0.67 -20.97
C LEU A 169 5.27 -1.03 -22.47
N PRO A 170 4.64 -2.17 -22.81
CA PRO A 170 4.39 -2.49 -24.19
C PRO A 170 3.43 -1.47 -24.83
N ASP A 171 3.55 -1.28 -26.15
CA ASP A 171 2.66 -0.41 -26.93
C ASP A 171 1.17 -0.79 -26.81
N GLN A 172 0.90 -2.03 -26.37
CA GLN A 172 -0.44 -2.54 -26.12
C GLN A 172 -0.49 -3.31 -24.81
N LEU A 173 -1.50 -2.99 -24.01
CA LEU A 173 -1.85 -3.72 -22.80
C LEU A 173 -3.05 -4.63 -23.07
N ASN A 174 -3.14 -5.73 -22.34
CA ASN A 174 -4.27 -6.65 -22.38
C ASN A 174 -4.56 -7.19 -20.97
N TYR A 175 -5.71 -7.85 -20.80
CA TYR A 175 -6.16 -8.37 -19.50
C TYR A 175 -5.33 -9.53 -18.94
N GLU A 176 -4.47 -10.16 -19.74
CA GLU A 176 -3.59 -11.25 -19.32
C GLU A 176 -2.22 -10.74 -18.84
N SER A 177 -1.92 -9.46 -19.06
CA SER A 177 -0.67 -8.85 -18.63
C SER A 177 -0.56 -8.82 -17.09
N GLU A 178 0.59 -9.22 -16.56
CA GLU A 178 0.82 -9.31 -15.11
C GLU A 178 0.56 -7.98 -14.39
N ILE A 179 0.98 -6.85 -14.98
CA ILE A 179 0.71 -5.52 -14.42
C ILE A 179 -0.78 -5.20 -14.42
N VAL A 180 -1.53 -5.59 -15.46
CA VAL A 180 -2.98 -5.37 -15.54
C VAL A 180 -3.70 -6.22 -14.49
N CYS A 181 -3.27 -7.47 -14.28
CA CYS A 181 -3.76 -8.33 -13.20
C CYS A 181 -3.49 -7.71 -11.82
N ALA A 182 -2.28 -7.16 -11.59
CA ALA A 182 -1.95 -6.48 -10.35
C ALA A 182 -2.82 -5.23 -10.12
N ILE A 183 -3.04 -4.41 -11.17
CA ILE A 183 -3.93 -3.23 -11.12
C ILE A 183 -5.37 -3.65 -10.78
N LEU A 184 -5.91 -4.67 -11.44
CA LEU A 184 -7.25 -5.18 -11.18
C LEU A 184 -7.40 -5.66 -9.74
N ARG A 185 -6.41 -6.38 -9.22
CA ARG A 185 -6.41 -6.90 -7.85
C ARG A 185 -6.31 -5.78 -6.81
N CYS A 186 -5.41 -4.81 -7.02
CA CYS A 186 -5.27 -3.62 -6.20
C CYS A 186 -6.58 -2.81 -6.15
N LYS A 187 -7.16 -2.52 -7.33
CA LYS A 187 -8.46 -1.85 -7.49
C LYS A 187 -9.56 -2.58 -6.71
N SER A 188 -9.67 -3.90 -6.90
CA SER A 188 -10.70 -4.70 -6.22
C SER A 188 -10.55 -4.61 -4.70
N ALA A 189 -9.33 -4.69 -4.18
CA ALA A 189 -9.08 -4.58 -2.75
C ALA A 189 -9.48 -3.20 -2.20
N PHE A 190 -9.09 -2.10 -2.86
CA PHE A 190 -9.55 -0.75 -2.48
C PHE A 190 -11.07 -0.61 -2.52
N ILE A 191 -11.74 -1.10 -3.57
CA ILE A 191 -13.21 -1.12 -3.66
C ILE A 191 -13.81 -1.81 -2.44
N THR A 192 -13.30 -2.98 -2.04
CA THR A 192 -13.77 -3.70 -0.85
C THR A 192 -13.55 -2.90 0.44
N VAL A 193 -12.43 -2.18 0.57
CA VAL A 193 -12.21 -1.26 1.71
C VAL A 193 -13.31 -0.19 1.75
N LEU A 194 -13.55 0.49 0.62
CA LEU A 194 -14.58 1.53 0.52
C LEU A 194 -15.98 0.99 0.81
N ASP A 195 -16.31 -0.24 0.36
CA ASP A 195 -17.60 -0.88 0.64
C ASP A 195 -17.79 -1.13 2.15
N LYS A 196 -16.72 -1.57 2.83
CA LYS A 196 -16.76 -1.80 4.27
C LYS A 196 -16.98 -0.50 5.05
N PHE A 197 -16.29 0.59 4.70
CA PHE A 197 -16.52 1.90 5.33
C PHE A 197 -17.96 2.39 5.13
N LEU A 198 -18.48 2.34 3.90
CA LEU A 198 -19.85 2.77 3.59
C LEU A 198 -20.93 1.88 4.25
N SER A 199 -20.61 0.62 4.54
CA SER A 199 -21.50 -0.27 5.30
C SER A 199 -21.47 0.02 6.80
N ALA A 200 -20.30 0.35 7.36
CA ALA A 200 -20.11 0.61 8.78
C ALA A 200 -20.72 1.94 9.24
N GLU A 201 -20.74 2.97 8.38
CA GLU A 201 -21.41 4.26 8.66
C GLU A 201 -22.93 4.12 8.93
N ARG A 202 -23.53 2.98 8.59
CA ARG A 202 -24.94 2.68 8.87
C ARG A 202 -25.18 2.14 10.28
N GLU A 203 -24.12 1.76 11.02
CA GLU A 203 -24.25 0.94 12.22
C GLU A 203 -23.75 1.59 13.55
N ASP A 204 -22.73 2.48 13.60
CA ASP A 204 -22.41 3.24 14.84
C ASP A 204 -21.48 4.48 14.67
N THR A 205 -21.37 5.29 15.75
CA THR A 205 -21.09 6.75 15.82
C THR A 205 -19.70 7.18 16.32
N SER A 206 -18.61 6.44 16.05
CA SER A 206 -17.23 6.97 16.23
C SER A 206 -16.69 7.59 14.94
N LEU A 207 -17.22 8.75 14.54
CA LEU A 207 -17.05 9.29 13.18
C LEU A 207 -15.64 9.78 12.82
N ASN A 208 -14.86 10.34 13.75
CA ASN A 208 -13.63 11.05 13.39
C ASN A 208 -12.49 10.12 12.91
N ASP A 209 -12.10 9.12 13.70
CA ASP A 209 -11.03 8.18 13.32
C ASP A 209 -11.40 7.37 12.06
N SER A 210 -12.69 7.08 11.87
CA SER A 210 -13.19 6.40 10.67
C SER A 210 -13.07 7.29 9.42
N THR A 211 -13.36 8.58 9.54
CA THR A 211 -13.33 9.54 8.43
C THR A 211 -11.90 9.87 8.00
N GLU A 212 -10.96 10.00 8.95
CA GLU A 212 -9.54 10.20 8.63
C GLU A 212 -8.95 8.98 7.92
N ASN A 213 -9.23 7.76 8.41
CA ASN A 213 -8.82 6.53 7.74
C ASN A 213 -9.41 6.41 6.33
N LEU A 214 -10.69 6.75 6.16
CA LEU A 214 -11.32 6.77 4.83
C LEU A 214 -10.65 7.78 3.89
N CYS A 215 -10.26 8.95 4.42
CA CYS A 215 -9.53 9.95 3.65
C CYS A 215 -8.17 9.43 3.15
N GLU A 216 -7.41 8.78 4.03
CA GLU A 216 -6.13 8.14 3.68
C GLU A 216 -6.30 7.05 2.62
N VAL A 217 -7.35 6.22 2.74
CA VAL A 217 -7.68 5.21 1.72
C VAL A 217 -7.94 5.86 0.36
N VAL A 218 -8.67 6.98 0.33
CA VAL A 218 -8.97 7.71 -0.92
C VAL A 218 -7.70 8.34 -1.50
N ILE A 219 -6.85 8.94 -0.66
CA ILE A 219 -5.54 9.48 -1.05
C ILE A 219 -4.68 8.40 -1.71
N GLU A 220 -4.53 7.22 -1.08
CA GLU A 220 -3.75 6.12 -1.63
C GLU A 220 -4.37 5.53 -2.90
N GLY A 221 -5.71 5.53 -3.01
CA GLY A 221 -6.43 5.18 -4.23
C GLY A 221 -6.06 6.10 -5.41
N TYR A 222 -6.10 7.42 -5.22
CA TYR A 222 -5.68 8.37 -6.24
C TYR A 222 -4.20 8.24 -6.61
N ARG A 223 -3.35 7.94 -5.62
CA ARG A 223 -1.92 7.71 -5.88
C ARG A 223 -1.66 6.46 -6.71
N MET A 224 -2.38 5.38 -6.46
CA MET A 224 -2.30 4.17 -7.30
C MET A 224 -2.70 4.50 -8.74
N ILE A 225 -3.81 5.20 -8.93
CA ILE A 225 -4.27 5.61 -10.26
C ILE A 225 -3.22 6.51 -10.95
N SER A 226 -2.72 7.52 -10.24
CA SER A 226 -1.69 8.44 -10.77
C SER A 226 -0.45 7.67 -11.24
N CYS A 227 0.05 6.74 -10.43
CA CYS A 227 1.21 5.91 -10.75
C CYS A 227 1.01 5.12 -12.06
N VAL A 228 -0.18 4.55 -12.27
CA VAL A 228 -0.52 3.84 -13.50
C VAL A 228 -0.54 4.79 -14.70
N TYR A 229 -1.20 5.95 -14.60
CA TYR A 229 -1.34 6.89 -15.73
C TYR A 229 -0.04 7.64 -16.08
N GLU A 230 0.87 7.81 -15.12
CA GLU A 230 2.16 8.50 -15.32
C GLU A 230 3.03 7.83 -16.40
N VAL A 231 2.78 6.57 -16.73
CA VAL A 231 3.56 5.84 -17.75
C VAL A 231 2.80 5.57 -19.06
N LEU A 232 1.54 6.00 -19.19
CA LEU A 232 0.72 5.75 -20.39
C LEU A 232 0.81 6.89 -21.40
N PHE A 233 1.60 6.71 -22.45
CA PHE A 233 1.97 7.79 -23.39
C PHE A 233 1.06 7.96 -24.61
N SER A 234 0.03 7.13 -24.80
CA SER A 234 -0.85 7.18 -25.97
C SER A 234 -2.33 7.15 -25.59
N GLN A 235 -3.19 7.72 -26.45
CA GLN A 235 -4.64 7.72 -26.23
C GLN A 235 -5.20 6.29 -26.15
N GLN A 236 -4.68 5.35 -26.94
CA GLN A 236 -5.10 3.95 -26.91
C GLN A 236 -4.83 3.30 -25.55
N LEU A 237 -3.68 3.58 -24.93
CA LEU A 237 -3.33 3.07 -23.60
C LEU A 237 -4.20 3.71 -22.52
N LEU A 238 -4.47 5.02 -22.63
CA LEU A 238 -5.39 5.72 -21.74
C LEU A 238 -6.80 5.13 -21.81
N ASP A 239 -7.34 4.98 -23.02
CA ASP A 239 -8.69 4.43 -23.23
C ASP A 239 -8.80 3.01 -22.66
N PHE A 240 -7.76 2.18 -22.86
CA PHE A 240 -7.74 0.84 -22.27
C PHE A 240 -7.74 0.88 -20.74
N MET A 241 -6.91 1.71 -20.11
CA MET A 241 -6.92 1.86 -18.65
C MET A 241 -8.20 2.48 -18.11
N ASP A 242 -8.85 3.38 -18.86
CA ASP A 242 -10.16 3.94 -18.50
C ASP A 242 -11.24 2.85 -18.42
N THR A 243 -11.20 1.82 -19.28
CA THR A 243 -12.13 0.68 -19.17
C THR A 243 -11.97 -0.09 -17.85
N ILE A 244 -10.81 0.00 -17.21
CA ILE A 244 -10.48 -0.71 -15.97
C ILE A 244 -10.72 0.17 -14.74
N LEU A 245 -10.33 1.45 -14.79
CA LEU A 245 -10.22 2.34 -13.64
C LEU A 245 -11.35 3.40 -13.55
N ALA A 246 -12.17 3.61 -14.58
CA ALA A 246 -13.17 4.68 -14.57
C ALA A 246 -14.18 4.56 -13.42
N GLU A 247 -14.73 3.36 -13.18
CA GLU A 247 -15.66 3.12 -12.07
C GLU A 247 -15.01 3.41 -10.71
N PHE A 248 -13.78 2.94 -10.52
CA PHE A 248 -13.04 3.15 -9.28
C PHE A 248 -12.73 4.64 -9.07
N THR A 249 -12.31 5.34 -10.11
CA THR A 249 -12.04 6.79 -10.09
C THR A 249 -13.30 7.56 -9.70
N LEU A 250 -14.44 7.26 -10.34
CA LEU A 250 -15.72 7.90 -10.02
C LEU A 250 -16.12 7.67 -8.56
N ARG A 251 -15.85 6.47 -8.04
CA ARG A 251 -16.13 6.14 -6.64
C ARG A 251 -15.26 6.94 -5.68
N LEU A 252 -13.95 7.05 -5.95
CA LEU A 252 -13.05 7.90 -5.18
C LEU A 252 -13.50 9.37 -5.23
N ASP A 253 -13.89 9.88 -6.40
CA ASP A 253 -14.38 11.25 -6.56
C ASP A 253 -15.62 11.55 -5.72
N ASN A 254 -16.57 10.63 -5.71
CA ASN A 254 -17.78 10.78 -4.91
C ASN A 254 -17.45 10.86 -3.41
N ILE A 255 -16.57 10.00 -2.92
CA ILE A 255 -16.17 9.98 -1.50
C ILE A 255 -15.32 11.21 -1.17
N ALA A 256 -14.36 11.58 -2.03
CA ALA A 256 -13.53 12.77 -1.85
C ALA A 256 -14.36 14.05 -1.75
N ASN A 257 -15.43 14.18 -2.56
CA ASN A 257 -16.35 15.30 -2.50
C ASN A 257 -17.12 15.33 -1.16
N ILE A 258 -17.51 14.16 -0.62
CA ILE A 258 -18.15 14.08 0.70
C ILE A 258 -17.15 14.50 1.79
N LEU A 259 -15.94 13.93 1.78
CA LEU A 259 -14.87 14.20 2.75
C LEU A 259 -14.44 15.67 2.76
N SER A 260 -14.41 16.32 1.60
CA SER A 260 -14.05 17.74 1.48
C SER A 260 -15.02 18.68 2.23
N ASN A 261 -16.23 18.20 2.55
CA ASN A 261 -17.21 18.94 3.32
C ASN A 261 -17.23 18.54 4.81
N GLN A 262 -16.39 17.58 5.23
CA GLN A 262 -16.29 17.13 6.62
C GLN A 262 -15.24 17.96 7.38
N ASN A 263 -15.33 17.93 8.71
CA ASN A 263 -14.35 18.59 9.58
C ASN A 263 -13.08 17.74 9.73
N LEU A 264 -12.30 17.65 8.65
CA LEU A 264 -11.01 16.95 8.63
C LEU A 264 -9.84 17.90 8.94
N PRO A 265 -8.75 17.37 9.53
CA PRO A 265 -7.49 18.10 9.62
C PRO A 265 -7.08 18.72 8.28
N HIS A 266 -6.63 19.97 8.30
CA HIS A 266 -6.30 20.74 7.09
C HIS A 266 -5.30 20.00 6.17
N HIS A 267 -4.27 19.37 6.74
CA HIS A 267 -3.28 18.63 5.97
C HIS A 267 -3.89 17.45 5.18
N LEU A 268 -4.91 16.76 5.70
CA LEU A 268 -5.59 15.68 4.99
C LEU A 268 -6.41 16.23 3.82
N ILE A 269 -7.12 17.35 4.01
CA ILE A 269 -7.88 18.00 2.93
C ILE A 269 -6.94 18.45 1.81
N VAL A 270 -5.80 19.06 2.16
CA VAL A 270 -4.78 19.49 1.20
C VAL A 270 -4.21 18.28 0.44
N ASN A 271 -3.82 17.22 1.14
CA ASN A 271 -3.30 16.00 0.51
C ASN A 271 -4.32 15.29 -0.39
N LEU A 272 -5.59 15.25 0.01
CA LEU A 272 -6.69 14.71 -0.80
C LEU A 272 -6.82 15.46 -2.12
N ARG A 273 -6.84 16.80 -2.07
CA ARG A 273 -6.96 17.65 -3.26
C ARG A 273 -5.73 17.56 -4.16
N ILE A 274 -4.53 17.56 -3.58
CA ILE A 274 -3.28 17.37 -4.34
C ILE A 274 -3.25 16.00 -5.02
N SER A 275 -3.68 14.93 -4.32
CA SER A 275 -3.70 13.58 -4.91
C SER A 275 -4.67 13.48 -6.08
N LYS A 276 -5.83 14.15 -5.99
CA LYS A 276 -6.77 14.28 -7.11
C LYS A 276 -6.21 15.10 -8.28
N LEU A 277 -5.50 16.20 -8.00
CA LEU A 277 -4.81 16.97 -9.05
C LEU A 277 -3.76 16.14 -9.77
N LYS A 278 -2.94 15.41 -9.01
CA LYS A 278 -1.91 14.53 -9.53
C LYS A 278 -2.50 13.46 -10.44
N GLU A 279 -3.60 12.85 -10.03
CA GLU A 279 -4.31 11.85 -10.83
C GLU A 279 -4.79 12.41 -12.16
N ARG A 280 -5.44 13.59 -12.15
CA ARG A 280 -5.90 14.26 -13.36
C ARG A 280 -4.72 14.66 -14.26
N GLY A 281 -3.63 15.14 -13.67
CA GLY A 281 -2.42 15.53 -14.36
C GLY A 281 -1.74 14.34 -15.05
N ALA A 282 -1.67 13.18 -14.40
CA ALA A 282 -1.05 11.97 -14.94
C ALA A 282 -1.71 11.49 -16.25
N ARG A 283 -3.01 11.75 -16.42
CA ARG A 283 -3.77 11.43 -17.64
C ARG A 283 -3.48 12.36 -18.82
N ALA A 284 -2.81 13.49 -18.60
CA ALA A 284 -2.57 14.45 -19.67
C ALA A 284 -1.59 13.89 -20.72
N LEU A 285 -1.92 14.10 -22.00
CA LEU A 285 -1.01 13.84 -23.12
C LEU A 285 -0.31 15.09 -23.65
N GLY A 286 -0.79 16.28 -23.27
CA GLY A 286 -0.24 17.57 -23.70
C GLY A 286 0.19 18.41 -22.51
N TYR A 287 1.35 19.07 -22.63
CA TYR A 287 1.95 19.84 -21.54
C TYR A 287 1.08 21.03 -21.11
N ASP A 288 0.44 21.73 -22.04
CA ASP A 288 -0.46 22.84 -21.70
C ASP A 288 -1.67 22.36 -20.88
N ASN A 289 -2.26 21.21 -21.25
CA ASN A 289 -3.36 20.63 -20.49
C ASN A 289 -2.89 20.18 -19.10
N PHE A 290 -1.71 19.56 -19.00
CA PHE A 290 -1.08 19.19 -17.74
C PHE A 290 -0.92 20.41 -16.81
N LEU A 291 -0.34 21.51 -17.31
CA LEU A 291 -0.17 22.75 -16.54
C LEU A 291 -1.50 23.38 -16.15
N ASN A 292 -2.49 23.38 -17.05
CA ASN A 292 -3.83 23.91 -16.74
C ASN A 292 -4.50 23.16 -15.59
N ILE A 293 -4.28 21.84 -15.48
CA ILE A 293 -4.78 21.03 -14.36
C ILE A 293 -4.09 21.45 -13.05
N TRP A 294 -2.77 21.53 -13.02
CA TRP A 294 -2.04 21.93 -11.80
C TRP A 294 -2.31 23.36 -11.36
N ASN A 295 -2.72 24.23 -12.29
CA ASN A 295 -3.11 25.61 -12.01
C ASN A 295 -4.60 25.78 -11.68
N SER A 296 -5.42 24.71 -11.71
CA SER A 296 -6.87 24.84 -11.53
C SER A 296 -7.31 25.12 -10.09
N GLU A 297 -6.43 24.94 -9.10
CA GLU A 297 -6.71 25.14 -7.67
C GLU A 297 -5.83 26.27 -7.16
N GLU A 298 -6.27 27.52 -7.36
CA GLU A 298 -5.50 28.73 -7.04
C GLU A 298 -5.15 28.85 -5.55
N ASP A 299 -6.02 28.36 -4.68
CA ASP A 299 -5.85 28.41 -3.23
C ASP A 299 -4.76 27.46 -2.72
N LEU A 300 -4.36 26.46 -3.51
CA LEU A 300 -3.25 25.55 -3.19
C LEU A 300 -1.89 26.04 -3.69
N GLN A 301 -1.80 27.17 -4.41
CA GLN A 301 -0.56 27.61 -5.07
C GLN A 301 0.60 27.89 -4.11
N ASN A 302 0.30 28.25 -2.85
CA ASN A 302 1.31 28.53 -1.83
C ASN A 302 1.61 27.32 -0.93
N GLU A 303 0.91 26.19 -1.11
CA GLU A 303 1.15 24.98 -0.33
C GLU A 303 2.44 24.29 -0.80
N ILE A 304 3.37 24.07 0.13
CA ILE A 304 4.68 23.48 -0.17
C ILE A 304 4.50 22.07 -0.73
N GLU A 305 3.56 21.32 -0.17
CA GLU A 305 3.18 19.97 -0.60
C GLU A 305 2.73 19.96 -2.06
N LYS A 306 1.96 20.98 -2.48
CA LYS A 306 1.49 21.11 -3.87
C LYS A 306 2.66 21.35 -4.81
N LEU A 307 3.54 22.29 -4.48
CA LEU A 307 4.72 22.62 -5.29
C LEU A 307 5.67 21.41 -5.45
N LEU A 308 5.89 20.64 -4.38
CA LEU A 308 6.74 19.45 -4.43
C LEU A 308 6.13 18.34 -5.29
N ASN A 309 4.81 18.12 -5.18
CA ASN A 309 4.13 17.13 -6.01
C ASN A 309 4.04 17.56 -7.47
N GLU A 310 3.77 18.83 -7.75
CA GLU A 310 3.77 19.40 -9.10
C GLU A 310 5.12 19.25 -9.78
N ALA A 311 6.22 19.56 -9.08
CA ALA A 311 7.57 19.37 -9.61
C ALA A 311 7.87 17.90 -9.92
N SER A 312 7.48 16.99 -9.01
CA SER A 312 7.63 15.54 -9.24
C SER A 312 6.82 15.06 -10.44
N SER A 313 5.56 15.49 -10.57
CA SER A 313 4.69 15.10 -11.68
C SER A 313 5.12 15.71 -13.00
N THR A 314 5.67 16.92 -12.99
CA THR A 314 6.25 17.56 -14.18
C THR A 314 7.43 16.74 -14.68
N ARG A 315 8.28 16.27 -13.77
CA ARG A 315 9.40 15.38 -14.11
C ARG A 315 8.90 14.06 -14.71
N SER A 316 7.94 13.39 -14.06
CA SER A 316 7.34 12.16 -14.60
C SER A 316 6.75 12.40 -16.00
N PHE A 317 6.07 13.54 -16.21
CA PHE A 317 5.50 13.90 -17.51
C PHE A 317 6.59 14.04 -18.59
N ILE A 318 7.71 14.70 -18.28
CA ILE A 318 8.81 14.85 -19.25
C ILE A 318 9.44 13.48 -19.57
N GLU A 319 9.74 12.67 -18.55
CA GLU A 319 10.34 11.34 -18.69
C GLU A 319 9.45 10.37 -19.51
N LYS A 320 8.12 10.46 -19.31
CA LYS A 320 7.10 9.72 -20.06
C LYS A 320 7.16 9.92 -21.57
N PHE A 321 7.52 11.10 -22.04
CA PHE A 321 7.57 11.41 -23.49
C PHE A 321 8.99 11.38 -24.07
N ASP A 322 10.00 11.69 -23.25
CA ASP A 322 11.41 11.56 -23.66
C ASP A 322 11.79 10.08 -23.91
N SER A 323 11.16 9.13 -23.23
CA SER A 323 11.40 7.68 -23.41
C SER A 323 10.79 7.09 -24.69
N VAL A 324 9.93 7.82 -25.39
CA VAL A 324 9.16 7.33 -26.57
C VAL A 324 9.58 8.05 -27.87
N ASP A 325 10.77 8.67 -27.88
CA ASP A 325 11.27 9.51 -29.01
C ASP A 325 10.28 10.63 -29.42
N LEU A 326 9.37 11.03 -28.52
CA LEU A 326 8.50 12.19 -28.71
C LEU A 326 9.23 13.43 -28.20
N THR A 327 9.90 14.15 -29.11
CA THR A 327 10.63 15.37 -28.77
C THR A 327 9.68 16.45 -28.23
N ILE A 328 9.69 16.66 -26.91
CA ILE A 328 9.13 17.86 -26.28
C ILE A 328 10.04 19.05 -26.64
N ASP A 329 9.45 20.17 -27.09
CA ASP A 329 10.18 21.41 -27.37
C ASP A 329 11.03 21.82 -26.16
N SER A 330 12.31 22.07 -26.39
CA SER A 330 13.28 22.45 -25.36
C SER A 330 12.86 23.71 -24.59
N ASN A 331 12.09 24.61 -25.21
CA ASN A 331 11.59 25.82 -24.55
C ASN A 331 10.50 25.54 -23.48
N LEU A 332 9.85 24.37 -23.55
CA LEU A 332 8.86 23.93 -22.56
C LEU A 332 9.49 23.16 -21.39
N LYS A 333 10.68 22.59 -21.57
CA LYS A 333 11.38 21.81 -20.53
C LYS A 333 11.92 22.65 -19.37
N TRP A 334 12.06 23.97 -19.56
CA TRP A 334 12.74 24.88 -18.62
C TRP A 334 11.87 26.06 -18.14
N LYS A 335 10.56 26.01 -18.40
CA LYS A 335 9.59 26.90 -17.76
C LYS A 335 9.06 26.23 -16.51
#